data_AF-A0A9E4BVZ9-F1
#
_entry.id   AF-A0A9E4BVZ9-F1
#
_cell.length_a   1.000
_cell.length_b   1.000
_cell.length_c   1.000
_cell.angle_alpha   90.00
_cell.angle_beta   90.00
_cell.angle_gamma   90.00
#
_symmetry.space_group_name_H-M   'P 1'
#
loop_
_entity.id
_entity.type
_entity.pdbx_description
1 polymer ?
#
loop_
_entity_poly.entity_id
_entity_poly.type
_entity_poly.pdbx_seq_one_letter_code
_entity_poly.pdbx_strand_id
1 'polypeptide(L)'
;MDTYRLRRLLSRLIVRLGCFVLLWNCAGSDVDETPEPDDPPMQAASGPTVVNPNLAVADELGALSGMNKELADAVLKKRPFLNMEALHSVVATHMSHGEAE
;
A
#
# COMPACT_ATOMS: atom_id res chain seq x y z
N MET A 1 -34.57 -31.13 -15.65
CA MET A 1 -33.51 -30.39 -16.37
C MET A 1 -33.04 -29.25 -15.48
N ASP A 2 -31.83 -29.41 -14.94
CA ASP A 2 -31.24 -28.56 -13.90
C ASP A 2 -30.88 -27.16 -14.39
N THR A 3 -31.66 -26.17 -13.94
CA THR A 3 -31.41 -24.74 -14.14
C THR A 3 -30.04 -24.30 -13.59
N TYR A 4 -29.49 -25.06 -12.63
CA TYR A 4 -28.15 -24.86 -12.07
C TYR A 4 -27.02 -25.16 -13.05
N ARG A 5 -27.18 -26.12 -13.98
CA ARG A 5 -26.14 -26.45 -14.97
C ARG A 5 -26.08 -25.41 -16.08
N LEU A 6 -27.22 -24.84 -16.45
CA LEU A 6 -27.30 -23.76 -17.45
C LEU A 6 -26.64 -22.47 -16.95
N ARG A 7 -26.89 -22.08 -15.70
CA ARG A 7 -26.27 -20.91 -15.06
C ARG A 7 -24.74 -21.04 -14.99
N ARG A 8 -24.24 -22.22 -14.63
CA ARG A 8 -22.80 -22.47 -14.51
C ARG A 8 -22.07 -22.49 -15.86
N LEU A 9 -22.75 -22.89 -16.93
CA LEU A 9 -22.22 -22.86 -18.29
C LEU A 9 -22.21 -21.44 -18.87
N LEU A 10 -23.28 -20.66 -18.65
CA LEU A 10 -23.36 -19.24 -19.04
C LEU A 10 -22.28 -18.39 -18.37
N SER A 11 -22.05 -18.54 -17.07
CA SER A 11 -20.97 -17.81 -16.38
C SER A 11 -19.58 -18.14 -16.93
N ARG A 12 -19.32 -19.40 -17.30
CA ARG A 12 -18.02 -19.81 -17.87
C ARG A 12 -17.81 -19.29 -19.30
N LEU A 13 -18.88 -19.12 -20.07
CA LEU A 13 -18.85 -18.58 -21.42
C LEU A 13 -18.56 -17.07 -21.42
N ILE A 14 -19.16 -16.32 -20.48
CA ILE A 14 -19.00 -14.86 -20.35
C ILE A 14 -17.56 -14.48 -19.92
N VAL A 15 -16.96 -15.24 -18.99
CA VAL A 15 -15.58 -14.99 -18.52
C VAL A 15 -14.54 -15.20 -19.64
N ARG A 16 -14.76 -16.15 -20.55
CA ARG A 16 -13.85 -16.37 -21.68
C ARG A 16 -14.02 -15.36 -22.82
N LEU A 17 -15.23 -14.86 -23.05
CA LEU A 17 -15.45 -13.82 -24.06
C LEU A 17 -14.97 -12.43 -23.59
N GLY A 18 -15.08 -12.12 -22.29
CA GLY A 18 -14.66 -10.83 -21.72
C GLY A 18 -13.14 -10.59 -21.74
N CYS A 19 -12.34 -11.66 -21.60
CA CYS A 19 -10.87 -11.53 -21.62
C CYS A 19 -10.30 -11.16 -22.99
N PHE A 20 -11.02 -11.45 -24.09
CA PHE A 20 -10.48 -11.26 -25.45
C PHE A 20 -10.65 -9.81 -25.96
N VAL A 21 -11.57 -9.03 -25.38
CA VAL A 21 -11.87 -7.65 -25.83
C VAL A 21 -10.93 -6.60 -25.21
N LEU A 22 -10.24 -6.92 -24.11
CA LEU A 22 -9.38 -5.97 -23.37
C LEU A 22 -7.92 -5.88 -23.87
N LEU A 23 -7.54 -6.64 -24.91
CA LEU A 23 -6.15 -6.69 -25.41
C LEU A 23 -5.92 -6.00 -26.77
N TRP A 24 -6.93 -5.32 -27.35
CA TRP A 24 -6.81 -4.75 -28.71
C TRP A 24 -6.75 -3.21 -28.79
N ASN A 25 -6.85 -2.47 -27.69
CA ASN A 25 -6.98 -1.01 -27.81
C ASN A 25 -6.07 -0.23 -26.87
N CYS A 26 -4.78 -0.18 -27.21
CA CYS A 26 -3.86 0.91 -26.91
C CYS A 26 -2.68 0.84 -27.90
N ALA A 27 -3.00 0.89 -29.20
CA ALA A 27 -2.02 1.17 -30.23
C ALA A 27 -2.10 2.67 -30.54
N GLY A 28 -1.02 3.39 -30.24
CA GLY A 28 -0.70 4.70 -30.81
C GLY A 28 -1.35 5.90 -30.14
N SER A 29 -0.55 6.64 -29.38
CA SER A 29 -0.57 8.09 -29.48
C SER A 29 0.85 8.59 -29.26
N ASP A 30 1.50 8.94 -30.38
CA ASP A 30 2.73 9.72 -30.37
C ASP A 30 2.43 11.03 -29.62
N VAL A 31 3.10 11.23 -28.49
CA VAL A 31 3.09 12.49 -27.75
C VAL A 31 4.22 13.33 -28.35
N ASP A 32 3.83 14.37 -29.07
CA ASP A 32 4.73 15.43 -29.53
C ASP A 32 5.23 16.18 -28.29
N GLU A 33 6.49 15.97 -27.94
CA GLU A 33 7.13 16.51 -26.74
C GLU A 33 7.39 18.02 -26.93
N THR A 34 6.40 18.82 -26.55
CA THR A 34 6.59 20.25 -26.30
C THR A 34 7.42 20.38 -25.02
N PRO A 35 8.62 20.98 -25.05
CA PRO A 35 9.43 21.11 -23.84
C PRO A 35 8.71 22.01 -22.84
N GLU A 36 8.29 21.43 -21.71
CA GLU A 36 7.73 22.16 -20.59
C GLU A 36 8.79 23.10 -19.98
N PRO A 37 8.40 24.32 -19.57
CA PRO A 37 9.31 25.25 -18.90
C PRO A 37 9.84 24.64 -17.60
N ASP A 38 11.15 24.78 -17.37
CA ASP A 38 11.89 24.28 -16.22
C ASP A 38 11.10 24.45 -14.89
N ASP A 39 10.47 23.37 -14.42
CA ASP A 39 9.95 23.30 -13.06
C ASP A 39 11.12 23.55 -12.10
N PRO A 40 10.98 24.46 -11.11
CA PRO A 40 11.99 24.61 -10.09
C PRO A 40 12.20 23.25 -9.40
N PRO A 41 13.45 22.86 -9.07
CA PRO A 41 13.74 21.57 -8.47
C PRO A 41 12.86 21.43 -7.23
N MET A 42 11.95 20.47 -7.25
CA MET A 42 11.09 20.13 -6.14
C MET A 42 12.01 19.76 -4.98
N GLN A 43 12.28 20.73 -4.11
CA GLN A 43 13.11 20.53 -2.93
C GLN A 43 12.42 19.42 -2.13
N ALA A 44 13.05 18.25 -2.08
CA ALA A 44 12.63 17.19 -1.18
C ALA A 44 12.56 17.81 0.21
N ALA A 45 11.35 17.98 0.72
CA ALA A 45 11.14 18.59 2.02
C ALA A 45 11.85 17.72 3.06
N SER A 46 13.01 18.17 3.53
CA SER A 46 13.77 17.56 4.63
C SER A 46 13.08 17.78 5.99
N GLY A 47 11.75 17.64 6.02
CA GLY A 47 10.93 17.67 7.22
C GLY A 47 10.84 16.28 7.85
N PRO A 48 10.42 16.19 9.12
CA PRO A 48 10.18 14.90 9.76
C PRO A 48 9.11 14.11 8.99
N THR A 49 9.43 12.88 8.61
CA THR A 49 8.48 11.97 7.95
C THR A 49 7.37 11.59 8.94
N VAL A 50 6.14 12.03 8.66
CA VAL A 50 4.96 11.65 9.44
C VAL A 50 4.28 10.48 8.76
N VAL A 51 4.17 9.36 9.48
CA VAL A 51 3.63 8.11 8.95
C VAL A 51 2.34 7.73 9.69
N ASN A 52 1.30 7.37 8.95
CA ASN A 52 0.05 6.87 9.55
C ASN A 52 0.20 5.39 9.92
N PRO A 53 0.22 5.02 11.21
CA PRO A 53 0.47 3.65 11.65
C PRO A 53 -0.64 2.66 11.25
N ASN A 54 -1.82 3.13 10.84
CA ASN A 54 -2.92 2.27 10.38
C ASN A 54 -2.87 1.96 8.88
N LEU A 55 -2.16 2.78 8.09
CA LEU A 55 -2.15 2.69 6.63
C LEU A 55 -0.76 2.39 6.05
N ALA A 56 0.30 2.74 6.77
CA ALA A 56 1.66 2.64 6.25
C ALA A 56 2.06 1.21 5.88
N VAL A 57 2.86 1.04 4.83
CA VAL A 57 3.44 -0.26 4.51
C VAL A 57 4.70 -0.53 5.36
N ALA A 58 5.21 -1.76 5.30
CA ALA A 58 6.36 -2.17 6.12
C ALA A 58 7.61 -1.31 5.86
N ASP A 59 7.87 -0.97 4.59
CA ASP A 59 9.03 -0.16 4.21
C ASP A 59 8.92 1.28 4.74
N GLU A 60 7.72 1.87 4.75
CA GLU A 60 7.48 3.21 5.28
C GLU A 60 7.66 3.26 6.80
N LEU A 61 7.23 2.21 7.51
CA LEU A 61 7.51 2.07 8.94
C LEU A 61 9.00 1.88 9.21
N GLY A 62 9.67 1.02 8.44
CA GLY A 62 11.11 0.74 8.58
C GLY A 62 12.02 1.93 8.24
N ALA A 63 11.51 2.91 7.48
CA ALA A 63 12.22 4.16 7.20
C ALA A 63 12.24 5.14 8.39
N LEU A 64 11.44 4.90 9.44
CA LEU A 64 11.39 5.75 10.62
C LEU A 64 12.63 5.52 11.51
N SER A 65 13.26 6.61 11.94
CA SER A 65 14.37 6.54 12.89
C SER A 65 13.93 5.88 14.21
N GLY A 66 14.65 4.85 14.64
CA GLY A 66 14.30 4.08 15.85
C GLY A 66 13.27 2.97 15.63
N MET A 67 12.77 2.79 14.40
CA MET A 67 11.90 1.66 14.06
C MET A 67 12.74 0.49 13.55
N ASN A 68 12.82 -0.58 14.34
CA ASN A 68 13.41 -1.83 13.87
C ASN A 68 12.34 -2.72 13.21
N LYS A 69 12.79 -3.77 12.51
CA LYS A 69 11.90 -4.70 11.81
C LYS A 69 10.87 -5.35 12.76
N GLU A 70 11.31 -5.73 13.95
CA GLU A 70 10.45 -6.41 14.94
C GLU A 70 9.31 -5.51 15.43
N LEU A 71 9.62 -4.25 15.72
CA LEU A 71 8.63 -3.24 16.11
C LEU A 71 7.71 -2.89 14.93
N ALA A 72 8.23 -2.77 13.72
CA ALA A 72 7.41 -2.55 12.52
C ALA A 72 6.41 -3.70 12.30
N ASP A 73 6.86 -4.95 12.43
CA ASP A 73 6.03 -6.14 12.32
C ASP A 73 4.98 -6.20 13.46
N ALA A 74 5.35 -5.80 14.68
CA ALA A 74 4.42 -5.70 15.81
C ALA A 74 3.33 -4.65 15.59
N VAL A 75 3.70 -3.47 15.06
CA VAL A 75 2.76 -2.40 14.69
C VAL A 75 1.82 -2.88 13.60
N LEU A 76 2.33 -3.51 12.53
CA LEU A 76 1.51 -4.07 11.44
C LEU A 76 0.49 -5.09 11.95
N LYS A 77 0.90 -5.98 12.86
CA LYS A 77 0.05 -7.06 13.40
C LYS A 77 -1.05 -6.56 14.34
N LYS A 78 -0.85 -5.43 15.01
CA LYS A 78 -1.75 -4.90 16.05
C LYS A 78 -2.76 -3.87 15.52
N ARG A 79 -2.72 -3.53 14.23
CA ARG A 79 -3.69 -2.65 13.58
C ARG A 79 -5.12 -3.20 13.66
N PRO A 80 -6.15 -2.32 13.63
CA PRO A 80 -6.05 -0.85 13.67
C PRO A 80 -5.90 -0.32 15.10
N PHE A 81 -5.23 0.81 15.24
CA PHE A 81 -5.15 1.58 16.48
C PHE A 81 -6.23 2.65 16.49
N LEU A 82 -7.11 2.60 17.49
CA LEU A 82 -8.20 3.55 17.67
C LEU A 82 -7.72 4.89 18.26
N ASN A 83 -6.62 4.88 19.01
CA ASN A 83 -6.04 6.04 19.65
C ASN A 83 -4.52 5.87 19.79
N MET A 84 -3.83 6.95 20.17
CA MET A 84 -2.37 6.95 20.32
C MET A 84 -1.88 6.15 21.52
N GLU A 85 -2.70 5.96 22.55
CA GLU A 85 -2.35 5.15 23.71
C GLU A 85 -2.18 3.67 23.33
N ALA A 86 -3.08 3.15 22.49
CA ALA A 86 -2.99 1.79 21.96
C ALA A 86 -1.71 1.58 21.13
N LEU A 87 -1.32 2.57 20.32
CA LEU A 87 -0.05 2.53 19.59
C LEU A 87 1.14 2.60 20.55
N HIS A 88 1.10 3.54 21.50
CA HIS A 88 2.18 3.75 22.46
C HIS A 88 2.45 2.50 23.30
N SER A 89 1.40 1.76 23.71
CA SER A 89 1.56 0.50 24.43
C SER A 89 2.36 -0.55 23.64
N VAL A 90 2.15 -0.65 22.33
CA VAL A 90 2.93 -1.56 21.46
C VAL A 90 4.37 -1.08 21.35
N VAL A 91 4.60 0.21 21.11
CA VAL A 91 5.95 0.78 21.00
C VAL A 91 6.72 0.63 22.31
N ALA A 92 6.11 0.98 23.44
CA ALA A 92 6.73 0.92 24.76
C ALA A 92 7.16 -0.50 25.14
N THR A 93 6.33 -1.51 24.85
CA THR A 93 6.65 -2.93 25.11
C THR A 93 7.94 -3.37 24.41
N HIS A 94 8.19 -2.84 23.21
CA HIS A 94 9.36 -3.18 22.40
C HIS A 94 10.58 -2.26 22.64
N MET A 95 10.40 -1.13 23.32
CA MET A 95 11.49 -0.23 23.72
C MET A 95 11.97 -0.47 25.16
N SER A 96 11.11 -0.97 26.05
CA SER A 96 11.43 -1.26 27.45
C SER A 96 12.41 -2.43 27.66
N HIS A 97 13.03 -2.95 26.60
CA HIS A 97 14.12 -3.92 26.69
C HIS A 97 15.51 -3.27 26.78
N GLY A 98 15.59 -1.93 26.90
CA GLY A 98 16.86 -1.18 26.84
C GLY A 98 17.20 -0.26 28.02
N GLU A 99 16.42 -0.23 29.10
CA GLU A 99 16.69 0.66 30.25
C GLU A 99 16.79 -0.16 31.55
N ALA A 100 17.94 -0.83 31.71
CA ALA A 100 18.42 -1.33 32.99
C ALA A 100 19.94 -1.11 33.03
N GLU A 101 20.36 0.14 33.24
CA GLU A 101 21.70 0.48 33.74
C GLU A 101 21.62 1.68 34.69
#